data_AF-A0A846NZ10-F1
#
_entry.id   AF-A0A846NZ10-F1
#
_cell.length_a   1.000
_cell.length_b   1.000
_cell.length_c   1.000
_cell.angle_alpha   90.00
_cell.angle_beta   90.00
_cell.angle_gamma   90.00
#
_symmetry.space_group_name_H-M   'P 1'
#
loop_
_entity.id
_entity.type
_entity.pdbx_description
1 polymer ?
#
loop_
_entity_poly.entity_id
_entity_poly.type
_entity_poly.pdbx_seq_one_letter_code
_entity_poly.pdbx_strand_id
1 'polypeptide(L)'
;MALRAAKCYRRLEKPYTRVSFKKPRRSYVKGVPALKIHRFEAGNKKKKFSKTLYLVGKRAVQIRHNALEAARVLATKSLAKYAGEGNYFFKVLVYPHHVLRENPLATGAGADRFQTGMRKSFGRPISSAARVKENQKILEVRVDNEKAGKKALKVAASKLPTPCFVIDSNKYNKK
;
A
#
# COMPACT_ATOMS: atom_id res chain seq x y z
N MET A 1 -12.69 16.99 -5.16
CA MET A 1 -12.97 16.54 -3.78
C MET A 1 -11.69 16.01 -3.16
N ALA A 2 -11.41 16.39 -1.92
CA ALA A 2 -10.31 15.82 -1.15
C ALA A 2 -10.56 14.32 -0.89
N LEU A 3 -9.50 13.53 -0.74
CA LEU A 3 -9.60 12.11 -0.42
C LEU A 3 -10.19 11.93 0.99
N ARG A 4 -11.21 11.06 1.14
CA ARG A 4 -11.73 10.68 2.46
C ARG A 4 -10.63 10.13 3.37
N ALA A 5 -10.80 10.27 4.68
CA ALA A 5 -9.87 9.76 5.68
C ALA A 5 -9.65 8.23 5.60
N ALA A 6 -8.41 7.76 5.84
CA ALA A 6 -8.00 6.35 5.76
C ALA A 6 -8.89 5.38 6.54
N LYS A 7 -9.42 5.82 7.68
CA LYS A 7 -10.26 5.02 8.56
C LYS A 7 -11.48 4.39 7.85
N CYS A 8 -12.08 5.09 6.88
CA CYS A 8 -13.27 4.61 6.16
C CYS A 8 -13.00 3.36 5.31
N TYR A 9 -11.76 3.17 4.84
CA TYR A 9 -11.39 2.06 3.95
C TYR A 9 -10.44 1.07 4.63
N ARG A 10 -10.28 1.12 5.96
CA ARG A 10 -9.29 0.27 6.65
C ARG A 10 -9.72 -1.20 6.74
N ARG A 11 -11.02 -1.45 6.89
CA ARG A 11 -11.60 -2.78 7.10
C ARG A 11 -11.53 -3.61 5.81
N LEU A 12 -11.27 -4.91 5.94
CA LEU A 12 -11.34 -5.82 4.79
C LEU A 12 -12.79 -6.06 4.38
N GLU A 13 -13.10 -5.79 3.11
CA GLU A 13 -14.38 -6.09 2.47
C GLU A 13 -14.23 -7.19 1.40
N LYS A 14 -15.36 -7.58 0.78
CA LYS A 14 -15.36 -8.48 -0.38
C LYS A 14 -14.50 -7.87 -1.51
N PRO A 15 -13.57 -8.64 -2.10
CA PRO A 15 -12.66 -8.11 -3.11
C PRO A 15 -13.39 -7.62 -4.37
N TYR A 16 -13.29 -6.31 -4.62
CA TYR A 16 -13.70 -5.66 -5.86
C TYR A 16 -12.48 -5.42 -6.74
N THR A 17 -12.17 -6.36 -7.64
CA THR A 17 -10.86 -6.44 -8.35
C THR A 17 -10.97 -6.72 -9.84
N ARG A 18 -12.17 -6.94 -10.39
CA ARG A 18 -12.39 -7.31 -11.81
C ARG A 18 -12.16 -6.11 -12.75
N VAL A 19 -10.90 -5.72 -12.85
CA VAL A 19 -10.38 -4.63 -13.69
C VAL A 19 -9.55 -5.23 -14.82
N SER A 20 -9.78 -4.81 -16.06
CA SER A 20 -8.92 -5.15 -17.19
C SER A 20 -8.55 -3.90 -17.97
N PHE A 21 -7.26 -3.54 -17.96
CA PHE A 21 -6.72 -2.43 -18.74
C PHE A 21 -6.57 -2.79 -20.23
N LYS A 22 -6.10 -4.01 -20.53
CA LYS A 22 -5.84 -4.45 -21.92
C LYS A 22 -7.12 -4.77 -22.70
N LYS A 23 -8.15 -5.31 -22.03
CA LYS A 23 -9.44 -5.65 -22.65
C LYS A 23 -10.57 -4.99 -21.86
N PRO A 24 -10.81 -3.67 -22.05
CA PRO A 24 -11.82 -2.93 -21.29
C PRO A 24 -13.18 -3.62 -21.29
N ARG A 25 -13.61 -4.20 -22.41
CA ARG A 25 -14.89 -4.95 -22.54
C ARG A 25 -15.06 -6.07 -21.51
N ARG A 26 -13.97 -6.74 -21.09
CA ARG A 26 -13.98 -7.82 -20.07
C ARG A 26 -13.94 -7.31 -18.64
N SER A 27 -13.69 -6.01 -18.44
CA SER A 27 -13.67 -5.38 -17.12
C SER A 27 -15.11 -5.18 -16.62
N TYR A 28 -15.43 -5.62 -15.40
CA TYR A 28 -16.71 -5.27 -14.76
C TYR A 28 -16.61 -3.91 -14.07
N VAL A 29 -15.45 -3.59 -13.49
CA VAL A 29 -15.19 -2.29 -12.86
C VAL A 29 -14.60 -1.35 -13.90
N LYS A 30 -15.25 -0.20 -14.11
CA LYS A 30 -14.83 0.81 -15.10
C LYS A 30 -14.42 2.10 -14.42
N GLY A 31 -13.60 2.91 -15.09
CA GLY A 31 -13.21 4.24 -14.58
C GLY A 31 -12.34 4.18 -13.32
N VAL A 32 -11.56 3.11 -13.14
CA VAL A 32 -10.61 3.00 -12.02
C VAL A 32 -9.45 3.97 -12.27
N PRO A 33 -9.14 4.87 -11.32
CA PRO A 33 -8.03 5.80 -11.49
C PRO A 33 -6.67 5.08 -11.43
N ALA A 34 -5.66 5.71 -12.02
CA ALA A 34 -4.30 5.19 -12.02
C ALA A 34 -3.72 5.09 -10.60
N LEU A 35 -2.83 4.12 -10.40
CA LEU A 35 -2.11 3.94 -9.14
C LEU A 35 -1.02 5.00 -9.01
N LYS A 36 -0.93 5.66 -7.85
CA LYS A 36 0.19 6.52 -7.48
C LYS A 36 1.53 5.78 -7.29
N ILE A 37 1.50 4.51 -6.86
CA ILE A 37 2.71 3.68 -6.77
C ILE A 37 3.00 3.04 -8.13
N HIS A 38 4.14 3.41 -8.72
CA HIS A 38 4.57 2.87 -10.02
C HIS A 38 5.78 1.94 -9.91
N ARG A 39 6.69 2.22 -8.98
CA ARG A 39 7.92 1.45 -8.78
C ARG A 39 7.82 0.64 -7.50
N PHE A 40 7.90 -0.68 -7.63
CA PHE A 40 7.83 -1.61 -6.48
C PHE A 40 9.21 -2.00 -5.97
N GLU A 41 10.26 -1.76 -6.75
CA GLU A 41 11.64 -2.12 -6.41
C GLU A 41 12.54 -0.89 -6.49
N ALA A 42 13.51 -0.80 -5.60
CA ALA A 42 14.52 0.27 -5.55
C ALA A 42 15.86 -0.27 -5.05
N GLY A 43 16.95 0.42 -5.41
CA GLY A 43 18.31 0.02 -5.05
C GLY A 43 18.91 -1.02 -6.00
N ASN A 44 19.97 -1.69 -5.54
CA ASN A 44 20.76 -2.61 -6.37
C ASN A 44 20.19 -4.04 -6.32
N LYS A 45 19.63 -4.51 -7.44
CA LYS A 45 19.03 -5.85 -7.53
C LYS A 45 20.06 -6.98 -7.71
N LYS A 46 21.26 -6.65 -8.24
CA LYS A 46 22.28 -7.62 -8.62
C LYS A 46 23.20 -7.98 -7.45
N LYS A 47 23.43 -7.03 -6.53
CA LYS A 47 24.28 -7.27 -5.35
C LYS A 47 23.63 -8.30 -4.42
N LYS A 48 24.44 -9.25 -3.93
CA LYS A 48 24.05 -10.14 -2.83
C LYS A 48 24.27 -9.41 -1.51
N PHE A 49 23.27 -9.43 -0.64
CA PHE A 49 23.31 -8.80 0.68
C PHE A 49 23.33 -9.87 1.76
N SER A 50 23.98 -9.58 2.89
CA SER A 50 24.09 -10.54 4.00
C SER A 50 22.78 -10.75 4.76
N LYS A 51 21.93 -9.71 4.88
CA LYS A 51 20.68 -9.75 5.64
C LYS A 51 19.46 -9.41 4.80
N THR A 52 18.36 -10.11 5.07
CA THR A 52 17.03 -9.79 4.52
C THR A 52 16.03 -9.56 5.65
N LEU A 53 15.50 -8.35 5.70
CA LEU A 53 14.52 -7.91 6.69
C LEU A 53 13.15 -7.74 6.03
N TYR A 54 12.11 -8.13 6.74
CA TYR A 54 10.72 -7.92 6.30
C TYR A 54 9.95 -7.07 7.30
N LEU A 55 9.09 -6.20 6.78
CA LEU A 55 8.07 -5.53 7.57
C LEU A 55 6.77 -6.31 7.47
N VAL A 56 6.22 -6.69 8.62
CA VAL A 56 5.03 -7.54 8.73
C VAL A 56 3.91 -6.77 9.43
N GLY A 57 2.70 -6.85 8.88
CA GLY A 57 1.51 -6.25 9.50
C GLY A 57 0.93 -7.15 10.59
N LYS A 58 0.67 -6.60 11.79
CA LYS A 58 0.05 -7.35 12.90
C LYS A 58 -1.46 -7.53 12.75
N ARG A 59 -2.12 -6.76 11.88
CA ARG A 59 -3.59 -6.79 11.75
C ARG A 59 -3.98 -6.87 10.28
N ALA A 60 -5.09 -7.56 10.03
CA ALA A 60 -5.68 -7.63 8.71
C ALA A 60 -6.32 -6.28 8.33
N VAL A 61 -5.80 -5.60 7.32
CA VAL A 61 -6.23 -4.26 6.90
C VAL A 61 -6.13 -4.06 5.39
N GLN A 62 -6.81 -3.05 4.87
CA GLN A 62 -6.52 -2.52 3.55
C GLN A 62 -5.53 -1.35 3.64
N ILE A 63 -4.50 -1.39 2.82
CA ILE A 63 -3.47 -0.35 2.70
C ILE A 63 -3.66 0.36 1.37
N ARG A 64 -3.99 1.65 1.41
CA ARG A 64 -4.12 2.45 0.20
C ARG A 64 -2.81 2.53 -0.55
N HIS A 65 -2.89 2.57 -1.87
CA HIS A 65 -1.71 2.74 -2.72
C HIS A 65 -0.92 4.04 -2.41
N ASN A 66 -1.59 5.11 -1.98
CA ASN A 66 -0.95 6.34 -1.48
C ASN A 66 -0.05 6.09 -0.26
N ALA A 67 -0.49 5.23 0.66
CA ALA A 67 0.28 4.89 1.85
C ALA A 67 1.48 4.00 1.49
N LEU A 68 1.32 3.09 0.51
CA LEU A 68 2.43 2.29 -0.02
C LEU A 68 3.49 3.16 -0.68
N GLU A 69 3.10 4.14 -1.49
CA GLU A 69 4.05 5.06 -2.12
C GLU A 69 4.77 5.94 -1.07
N ALA A 70 4.04 6.46 -0.09
CA ALA A 70 4.65 7.22 1.02
C ALA A 70 5.64 6.38 1.84
N ALA A 71 5.28 5.13 2.13
CA ALA A 71 6.17 4.19 2.81
C ALA A 71 7.42 3.87 1.97
N ARG A 72 7.27 3.66 0.66
CA ARG A 72 8.36 3.42 -0.28
C ARG A 72 9.35 4.60 -0.33
N VAL A 73 8.85 5.81 -0.57
CA VAL A 73 9.68 7.03 -0.66
C VAL A 73 10.49 7.21 0.61
N LEU A 74 9.84 7.09 1.76
CA LEU A 74 10.48 7.33 3.05
C LEU A 74 11.48 6.23 3.44
N ALA A 75 11.15 4.96 3.15
CA ALA A 75 12.07 3.85 3.32
C ALA A 75 13.33 4.04 2.45
N THR A 76 13.15 4.36 1.17
CA THR A 76 14.23 4.57 0.20
C THR A 76 15.12 5.74 0.63
N LYS A 77 14.55 6.86 1.05
CA LYS A 77 15.28 8.03 1.56
C LYS A 77 16.11 7.69 2.81
N SER A 78 15.53 6.91 3.74
CA SER A 78 16.24 6.46 4.95
C SER A 78 17.38 5.50 4.60
N LEU A 79 17.16 4.55 3.68
CA LEU A 79 18.18 3.60 3.24
C LEU A 79 19.33 4.30 2.52
N ALA A 80 19.05 5.22 1.59
CA ALA A 80 20.09 6.01 0.94
C ALA A 80 20.95 6.77 1.95
N LYS A 81 20.33 7.37 2.99
CA LYS A 81 21.04 8.12 4.03
C LYS A 81 21.91 7.24 4.94
N TYR A 82 21.44 6.06 5.34
CA TYR A 82 22.10 5.25 6.39
C TYR A 82 22.86 4.03 5.87
N ALA A 83 22.47 3.46 4.74
CA ALA A 83 23.17 2.34 4.11
C ALA A 83 24.09 2.80 2.97
N GLY A 84 23.82 3.97 2.37
CA GLY A 84 24.49 4.47 1.18
C GLY A 84 23.76 4.08 -0.11
N GLU A 85 23.94 4.89 -1.15
CA GLU A 85 23.34 4.63 -2.46
C GLU A 85 23.94 3.37 -3.08
N GLY A 86 23.11 2.44 -3.55
CA GLY A 86 23.55 1.15 -4.11
C GLY A 86 23.84 0.03 -3.09
N ASN A 87 23.89 0.32 -1.79
CA ASN A 87 24.14 -0.65 -0.71
C ASN A 87 22.88 -1.24 -0.08
N TYR A 88 21.76 -1.19 -0.81
CA TYR A 88 20.50 -1.82 -0.38
C TYR A 88 19.69 -2.29 -1.57
N PHE A 89 18.79 -3.22 -1.31
CA PHE A 89 17.65 -3.53 -2.18
C PHE A 89 16.36 -3.39 -1.36
N PHE A 90 15.38 -2.71 -1.93
CA PHE A 90 14.07 -2.49 -1.32
C PHE A 90 12.98 -3.00 -2.25
N LYS A 91 11.98 -3.70 -1.72
CA LYS A 91 10.82 -4.16 -2.47
C LYS A 91 9.52 -4.01 -1.68
N VAL A 92 8.49 -3.51 -2.35
CA VAL A 92 7.10 -3.57 -1.89
C VAL A 92 6.52 -4.91 -2.36
N LEU A 93 6.12 -5.76 -1.43
CA LEU A 93 5.63 -7.12 -1.72
C LEU A 93 4.15 -7.15 -2.08
N VAL A 94 3.38 -6.16 -1.62
CA VAL A 94 1.92 -6.12 -1.78
C VAL A 94 1.52 -5.22 -2.93
N TYR A 95 0.55 -5.66 -3.74
CA TYR A 95 0.02 -4.89 -4.86
C TYR A 95 -1.43 -4.44 -4.62
N PRO A 96 -1.78 -3.18 -4.94
CA PRO A 96 -3.11 -2.64 -4.68
C PRO A 96 -4.15 -3.05 -5.75
N HIS A 97 -4.64 -4.29 -5.67
CA HIS A 97 -5.65 -4.81 -6.58
C HIS A 97 -7.08 -4.38 -6.27
N HIS A 98 -7.38 -4.09 -5.00
CA HIS A 98 -8.76 -3.83 -4.57
C HIS A 98 -9.16 -2.40 -4.86
N VAL A 99 -10.23 -2.22 -5.62
CA VAL A 99 -10.78 -0.92 -5.96
C VAL A 99 -11.67 -0.41 -4.84
N LEU A 100 -11.36 0.79 -4.34
CA LEU A 100 -12.15 1.55 -3.39
C LEU A 100 -13.18 2.40 -4.14
N ARG A 101 -14.37 2.48 -3.56
CA ARG A 101 -15.52 3.17 -4.14
C ARG A 101 -16.15 4.11 -3.13
N GLU A 102 -16.74 5.18 -3.63
CA GLU A 102 -17.43 6.18 -2.82
C GLU A 102 -18.70 6.61 -3.54
N ASN A 103 -19.77 6.80 -2.78
CA ASN A 103 -20.91 7.58 -3.24
C ASN A 103 -20.64 9.05 -2.89
N PRO A 104 -20.23 9.90 -3.85
CA PRO A 104 -19.98 11.31 -3.58
C PRO A 104 -21.32 12.01 -3.30
N LEU A 105 -21.38 12.72 -2.17
CA LEU A 105 -22.52 13.56 -1.82
C LEU A 105 -22.17 15.00 -2.21
N ALA A 106 -23.12 15.73 -2.80
CA ALA A 106 -22.96 17.16 -3.01
C ALA A 106 -22.92 17.85 -1.63
N THR A 107 -22.04 18.81 -1.48
CA THR A 107 -21.84 19.57 -0.24
C THR A 107 -22.15 21.04 -0.51
N GLY A 108 -22.82 21.70 0.44
CA GLY A 108 -23.20 23.11 0.33
C GLY A 108 -24.70 23.34 0.57
N ALA A 109 -25.11 24.60 0.63
CA ALA A 109 -26.52 24.96 0.75
C ALA A 109 -27.29 24.56 -0.51
N GLY A 110 -28.45 23.93 -0.35
CA GLY A 110 -29.30 23.47 -1.47
C GLY A 110 -28.80 22.21 -2.20
N ALA A 111 -27.79 21.51 -1.67
CA ALA A 111 -27.26 20.27 -2.25
C ALA A 111 -28.31 19.14 -2.31
N ASP A 112 -29.26 19.15 -1.38
CA ASP A 112 -30.42 18.25 -1.31
C ASP A 112 -31.27 18.29 -2.58
N ARG A 113 -31.36 19.45 -3.24
CA ARG A 113 -32.16 19.63 -4.47
C ARG A 113 -31.59 18.90 -5.68
N PHE A 114 -30.26 18.73 -5.72
CA PHE A 114 -29.54 18.17 -6.87
C PHE A 114 -29.02 16.75 -6.63
N GLN A 115 -29.13 16.25 -5.40
CA GLN A 115 -28.56 14.98 -5.02
C GLN A 115 -29.64 13.94 -4.73
N THR A 116 -29.46 12.71 -5.24
CA THR A 116 -30.39 11.60 -4.98
C THR A 116 -30.25 10.96 -3.59
N GLY A 117 -29.50 11.58 -2.68
CA GLY A 117 -29.20 11.03 -1.35
C GLY A 117 -28.57 9.63 -1.44
N MET A 118 -29.26 8.64 -0.85
CA MET A 118 -28.85 7.22 -0.84
C MET A 118 -29.51 6.36 -1.93
N ARG A 119 -30.39 6.94 -2.75
CA ARG A 119 -30.96 6.23 -3.91
C ARG A 119 -29.86 5.97 -4.94
N LYS A 120 -29.74 4.72 -5.40
CA LYS A 120 -28.66 4.25 -6.30
C LYS A 120 -27.25 4.52 -5.73
N SER A 121 -27.06 4.29 -4.44
CA SER A 121 -25.82 4.56 -3.69
C SER A 121 -24.59 3.69 -4.04
N PHE A 122 -24.61 2.97 -5.17
CA PHE A 122 -23.44 2.24 -5.62
C PHE A 122 -22.34 3.24 -6.03
N GLY A 123 -21.28 3.28 -5.23
CA GLY A 123 -20.22 4.26 -5.39
C GLY A 123 -19.39 4.09 -6.67
N ARG A 124 -18.83 5.20 -7.13
CA ARG A 124 -17.87 5.24 -8.24
C ARG A 124 -16.47 4.86 -7.74
N PRO A 125 -15.64 4.16 -8.55
CA PRO A 125 -14.23 3.91 -8.23
C PRO A 125 -13.43 5.19 -8.03
N ILE A 126 -12.65 5.28 -6.94
CA ILE A 126 -11.87 6.48 -6.59
C ILE A 126 -10.42 6.18 -6.26
N SER A 127 -10.12 4.96 -5.82
CA SER A 127 -8.77 4.61 -5.41
C SER A 127 -8.59 3.10 -5.45
N SER A 128 -7.37 2.68 -5.16
CA SER A 128 -7.03 1.26 -5.02
C SER A 128 -6.24 1.02 -3.74
N ALA A 129 -6.39 -0.17 -3.18
CA ALA A 129 -5.77 -0.60 -1.95
C ALA A 129 -5.26 -2.05 -2.06
N ALA A 130 -4.19 -2.35 -1.33
CA ALA A 130 -3.71 -3.70 -1.11
C ALA A 130 -4.42 -4.29 0.11
N ARG A 131 -4.93 -5.51 -0.02
CA ARG A 131 -5.49 -6.25 1.10
C ARG A 131 -4.36 -7.04 1.75
N VAL A 132 -4.14 -6.81 3.03
CA VAL A 132 -3.08 -7.46 3.81
C VAL A 132 -3.73 -8.28 4.91
N LYS A 133 -3.36 -9.55 5.00
CA LYS A 133 -3.76 -10.46 6.09
C LYS A 133 -2.88 -10.22 7.31
N GLU A 134 -3.34 -10.71 8.45
CA GLU A 134 -2.51 -10.74 9.65
C GLU A 134 -1.22 -11.54 9.40
N ASN A 135 -0.10 -11.03 9.93
CA ASN A 135 1.25 -11.59 9.78
C ASN A 135 1.77 -11.71 8.35
N GLN A 136 1.15 -11.02 7.39
CA GLN A 136 1.63 -10.96 6.02
C GLN A 136 2.78 -9.95 5.87
N LYS A 137 3.82 -10.36 5.13
CA LYS A 137 4.97 -9.51 4.76
C LYS A 137 4.52 -8.43 3.76
N ILE A 138 4.83 -7.16 4.06
CA ILE A 138 4.41 -5.98 3.30
C ILE A 138 5.59 -5.40 2.51
N LEU A 139 6.72 -5.20 3.18
CA LEU A 139 7.95 -4.64 2.61
C LEU A 139 9.11 -5.59 2.86
N GLU A 140 10.08 -5.58 1.96
CA GLU A 140 11.33 -6.31 2.04
C GLU A 140 12.50 -5.32 1.87
N VAL A 141 13.52 -5.49 2.71
CA VAL A 141 14.77 -4.76 2.65
C VAL A 141 15.91 -5.76 2.75
N ARG A 142 16.82 -5.74 1.77
CA ARG A 142 18.08 -6.48 1.82
C ARG A 142 19.23 -5.48 1.97
N VAL A 143 20.05 -5.68 3.00
CA VAL A 143 21.14 -4.77 3.37
C VAL A 143 22.24 -5.54 4.08
N ASP A 144 23.47 -5.02 4.04
CA ASP A 144 24.57 -5.56 4.84
C ASP A 144 24.52 -5.03 6.29
N ASN A 145 24.11 -3.77 6.46
CA ASN A 145 23.94 -3.13 7.77
C ASN A 145 22.48 -3.27 8.29
N GLU A 146 22.28 -4.22 9.20
CA GLU A 146 20.97 -4.52 9.79
C GLU A 146 20.34 -3.30 10.52
N LYS A 147 21.14 -2.47 11.19
CA LYS A 147 20.63 -1.29 11.92
C LYS A 147 20.01 -0.28 10.97
N ALA A 148 20.64 -0.05 9.82
CA ALA A 148 20.11 0.84 8.78
C ALA A 148 18.78 0.31 8.22
N GLY A 149 18.71 -1.00 7.92
CA GLY A 149 17.49 -1.62 7.42
C GLY A 149 16.32 -1.57 8.41
N LYS A 150 16.57 -1.88 9.69
CA LYS A 150 15.54 -1.77 10.76
C LYS A 150 15.03 -0.34 10.90
N LYS A 151 15.92 0.65 10.86
CA LYS A 151 15.54 2.08 10.95
C LYS A 151 14.66 2.48 9.77
N ALA A 152 15.00 2.09 8.54
CA ALA A 152 14.19 2.36 7.37
C ALA A 152 12.79 1.73 7.46
N LEU A 153 12.70 0.47 7.88
CA LEU A 153 11.41 -0.23 8.03
C LEU A 153 10.54 0.38 9.14
N LYS A 154 11.15 0.80 10.27
CA LYS A 154 10.42 1.48 11.36
C LYS A 154 9.82 2.81 10.89
N VAL A 155 10.58 3.57 10.12
CA VAL A 155 10.10 4.82 9.55
C VAL A 155 8.99 4.57 8.52
N ALA A 156 9.13 3.56 7.66
CA ALA A 156 8.09 3.16 6.70
C ALA A 156 6.79 2.72 7.39
N ALA A 157 6.90 1.99 8.50
CA ALA A 157 5.75 1.52 9.29
C ALA A 157 4.85 2.67 9.77
N SER A 158 5.41 3.85 10.05
CA SER A 158 4.64 5.05 10.45
C SER A 158 3.63 5.53 9.39
N LYS A 159 3.80 5.11 8.12
CA LYS A 159 2.90 5.47 7.01
C LYS A 159 1.79 4.44 6.78
N LEU A 160 1.87 3.28 7.43
CA LEU A 160 0.91 2.20 7.24
C LEU A 160 -0.22 2.28 8.27
N PRO A 161 -1.45 1.85 7.92
CA PRO A 161 -2.61 1.93 8.80
C PRO A 161 -2.69 0.81 9.86
N THR A 162 -1.67 -0.05 9.94
CA THR A 162 -1.59 -1.17 10.87
C THR A 162 -0.31 -1.07 11.70
N PRO A 163 -0.36 -1.46 13.00
CA PRO A 163 0.88 -1.74 13.73
C PRO A 163 1.67 -2.81 12.97
N CYS A 164 2.98 -2.60 12.87
CA CYS A 164 3.89 -3.47 12.15
C CYS A 164 5.05 -3.89 13.06
N PHE A 165 5.73 -4.96 12.69
CA PHE A 165 6.98 -5.39 13.32
C PHE A 165 7.96 -5.86 12.24
N VAL A 166 9.25 -5.87 12.59
CA VAL A 166 10.33 -6.25 11.69
C VAL A 166 10.81 -7.65 12.03
N ILE A 167 10.96 -8.50 11.02
CA ILE A 167 11.54 -9.84 11.15
C ILE A 167 12.80 -9.96 10.29
N ASP A 168 13.76 -10.76 10.75
CA ASP A 168 14.90 -11.19 9.93
C ASP A 168 14.55 -12.54 9.29
N SER A 169 14.87 -12.68 8.00
CA SER A 169 14.72 -13.91 7.21
C SER A 169 15.23 -15.16 7.93
N ASN A 170 16.41 -15.10 8.55
CA ASN A 170 17.02 -16.24 9.25
C ASN A 170 16.23 -16.71 10.47
N LYS A 171 15.35 -15.86 11.04
CA LYS A 171 14.53 -16.21 12.20
C LYS A 171 13.17 -16.82 11.83
N TYR A 172 12.76 -16.74 10.57
CA TYR A 172 11.40 -17.12 10.16
C TYR A 172 11.27 -18.59 9.71
N ASN A 173 12.39 -19.28 9.39
CA ASN A 173 12.37 -20.71 9.03
C ASN A 173 12.32 -21.66 10.24
N LYS A 174 12.16 -21.15 11.47
CA LYS A 174 11.85 -21.96 12.65
C LYS A 174 10.34 -21.92 12.89
N LYS A 175 9.59 -22.69 12.11
CA LYS A 175 8.26 -23.23 12.46
C LYS A 175 7.82 -24.22 11.40
#